data_AF-A0AB38UZI9-F1
#
_entry.id   AF-A0AB38UZI9-F1
#
_cell.length_a   1.000
_cell.length_b   1.000
_cell.length_c   1.000
_cell.angle_alpha   90.00
_cell.angle_beta   90.00
_cell.angle_gamma   90.00
#
_symmetry.space_group_name_H-M   'P 1'
#
loop_
_entity.id
_entity.type
_entity.pdbx_description
1 polymer ?
#
loop_
_entity_poly.entity_id
_entity_poly.type
_entity_poly.pdbx_seq_one_letter_code
_entity_poly.pdbx_strand_id
1 'polypeptide(L)'
;MTVARDMGRFLEPTDYIDADHPLVRATATALVPGAASDIERVGRIYHYVRDLPYDILAAFRYLDRGEYRASDALRHGVAFCMGKASLFVALCRAVGVPARIAFQTLSSPDKEFLSPEVRALWGGRSGRPLPWHSLGEAYLGNRWVKLDATIDATTAARLGKPYRRDFDGVTDIATVEGPILRENGSYADYPADVAQWYARVARAVLNALESNDFHAKVADDDELWAGPRREAVTRRQKPVLGSHSSLAWVISSASAWRGRRRWLDVDRGCRLQCSVTGRRRPLRRIGRRRNRKRLRS
;
A
#
# COMPACT_ATOMS: atom_id res chain seq x y z
N MET A 1 5.93 32.19 3.30
CA MET A 1 5.56 31.16 4.31
C MET A 1 4.66 30.05 3.75
N THR A 2 4.71 29.78 2.44
CA THR A 2 3.73 28.94 1.73
C THR A 2 4.21 27.50 1.48
N VAL A 3 5.53 27.26 1.44
CA VAL A 3 6.11 25.92 1.19
C VAL A 3 6.05 25.01 2.42
N ALA A 4 6.29 25.54 3.62
CA ALA A 4 6.25 24.77 4.86
C ALA A 4 4.82 24.28 5.22
N ARG A 5 3.78 25.03 4.85
CA ARG A 5 2.37 24.61 5.02
C ARG A 5 1.95 23.49 4.07
N ASP A 6 2.64 23.29 2.94
CA ASP A 6 2.31 22.25 1.96
C ASP A 6 2.92 20.87 2.30
N MET A 7 3.98 20.84 3.12
CA MET A 7 4.62 19.56 3.49
C MET A 7 3.89 18.78 4.58
N GLY A 8 3.10 19.47 5.43
CA GLY A 8 2.38 18.84 6.54
C GLY A 8 1.43 17.73 6.10
N ARG A 9 0.70 17.92 4.99
CA ARG A 9 -0.22 16.88 4.47
C ARG A 9 0.48 15.58 4.06
N PHE A 10 1.78 15.61 3.84
CA PHE A 10 2.57 14.41 3.53
C PHE A 10 3.16 13.74 4.77
N LEU A 11 2.81 14.23 5.96
CA LEU A 11 3.13 13.66 7.28
C LEU A 11 1.87 13.11 7.97
N GLU A 12 0.70 13.67 7.68
CA GLU A 12 -0.57 13.27 8.31
C GLU A 12 -1.04 11.87 7.86
N PRO A 13 -1.72 11.12 8.75
CA PRO A 13 -2.43 9.91 8.37
C PRO A 13 -3.64 10.22 7.48
N THR A 14 -4.06 9.24 6.70
CA THR A 14 -5.23 9.31 5.80
C THR A 14 -5.99 7.98 5.80
N ASP A 15 -7.05 7.86 4.99
CA ASP A 15 -7.94 6.69 5.00
C ASP A 15 -7.23 5.38 4.63
N TYR A 16 -6.28 5.43 3.70
CA TYR A 16 -5.49 4.28 3.23
C TYR A 16 -4.08 4.24 3.85
N ILE A 17 -3.59 5.36 4.35
CA ILE A 17 -2.23 5.56 4.87
C ILE A 17 -2.34 5.93 6.36
N ASP A 18 -2.67 4.94 7.19
CA ASP A 18 -2.91 5.10 8.62
C ASP A 18 -1.60 5.12 9.43
N ALA A 19 -0.79 6.16 9.18
CA ALA A 19 0.53 6.35 9.79
C ALA A 19 0.52 6.45 11.33
N ASP A 20 -0.62 6.83 11.91
CA ASP A 20 -0.84 6.93 13.35
C ASP A 20 -1.26 5.60 14.00
N HIS A 21 -1.61 4.58 13.19
CA HIS A 21 -2.01 3.27 13.69
C HIS A 21 -0.91 2.66 14.58
N PRO A 22 -1.24 2.14 15.79
CA PRO A 22 -0.24 1.66 16.75
C PRO A 22 0.75 0.63 16.18
N LEU A 23 0.25 -0.30 15.34
CA LEU A 23 1.09 -1.29 14.66
C LEU A 23 2.09 -0.64 13.69
N VAL A 24 1.65 0.37 12.93
CA VAL A 24 2.52 1.08 11.97
C VAL A 24 3.59 1.85 12.73
N ARG A 25 3.23 2.61 13.76
CA ARG A 25 4.17 3.38 14.59
C ARG A 25 5.19 2.47 15.29
N ALA A 26 4.74 1.35 15.84
CA ALA A 26 5.62 0.39 16.51
C ALA A 26 6.64 -0.20 15.52
N THR A 27 6.18 -0.64 14.35
CA THR A 27 7.05 -1.16 13.29
C THR A 27 8.03 -0.09 12.81
N ALA A 28 7.56 1.12 12.50
CA ALA A 28 8.42 2.19 12.01
C ALA A 28 9.53 2.54 13.01
N THR A 29 9.17 2.64 14.30
CA THR A 29 10.14 2.87 15.40
C THR A 29 11.17 1.74 15.49
N ALA A 30 10.75 0.49 15.36
CA ALA A 30 11.63 -0.67 15.42
C ALA A 30 12.59 -0.79 14.22
N LEU A 31 12.24 -0.21 13.07
CA LEU A 31 13.06 -0.25 11.85
C LEU A 31 14.23 0.74 11.86
N VAL A 32 14.11 1.84 12.61
CA VAL A 32 15.07 2.95 12.53
C VAL A 32 15.97 3.20 13.77
N PRO A 33 16.29 2.22 14.64
CA PRO A 33 17.12 2.48 15.81
C PRO A 33 18.53 2.93 15.39
N GLY A 34 18.97 4.08 15.91
CA GLY A 34 20.30 4.63 15.60
C GLY A 34 20.47 5.13 14.17
N ALA A 35 19.39 5.33 13.40
CA ALA A 35 19.47 6.01 12.10
C ALA A 35 19.84 7.50 12.30
N ALA A 36 20.95 7.93 11.71
CA ALA A 36 21.51 9.27 11.84
C ALA A 36 20.87 10.29 10.88
N SER A 37 20.14 9.84 9.86
CA SER A 37 19.54 10.69 8.83
C SER A 37 18.21 10.14 8.31
N ASP A 38 17.43 10.99 7.64
CA ASP A 38 16.20 10.55 6.95
C ASP A 38 16.49 9.60 5.80
N ILE A 39 17.66 9.72 5.15
CA ILE A 39 18.13 8.77 4.13
C ILE A 39 18.26 7.38 4.76
N GLU A 40 18.91 7.27 5.92
CA GLU A 40 19.03 5.97 6.60
C GLU A 40 17.66 5.42 7.06
N ARG A 41 16.76 6.29 7.56
CA ARG A 41 15.40 5.89 7.95
C ARG A 41 14.63 5.33 6.76
N VAL A 42 14.58 6.07 5.67
CA VAL A 42 13.88 5.68 4.44
C VAL A 42 14.50 4.44 3.83
N GLY A 43 15.83 4.29 3.82
CA GLY A 43 16.49 3.10 3.30
C GLY A 43 16.07 1.82 4.04
N ARG A 44 16.07 1.86 5.38
CA ARG A 44 15.63 0.71 6.20
C ARG A 44 14.16 0.39 5.99
N ILE A 45 13.30 1.40 5.93
CA ILE A 45 11.87 1.25 5.64
C ILE A 45 11.66 0.67 4.24
N TYR A 46 12.36 1.19 3.24
CA TYR A 46 12.31 0.72 1.86
C TYR A 46 12.67 -0.76 1.77
N HIS A 47 13.78 -1.18 2.35
CA HIS A 47 14.19 -2.59 2.33
C HIS A 47 13.21 -3.50 3.06
N TYR A 48 12.68 -3.06 4.20
CA TYR A 48 11.64 -3.80 4.93
C TYR A 48 10.39 -4.03 4.08
N VAL A 49 9.89 -2.97 3.40
CA VAL A 49 8.69 -3.08 2.57
C VAL A 49 8.94 -3.82 1.27
N ARG A 50 10.12 -3.63 0.65
CA ARG A 50 10.52 -4.35 -0.56
C ARG A 50 10.52 -5.85 -0.29
N ASP A 51 11.13 -6.26 0.81
CA ASP A 51 11.30 -7.67 1.13
C ASP A 51 10.09 -8.27 1.88
N LEU A 52 9.01 -7.49 2.06
CA LEU A 52 7.69 -8.03 2.36
C LEU A 52 7.22 -8.87 1.15
N PRO A 53 6.82 -10.14 1.32
CA PRO A 53 6.46 -11.00 0.20
C PRO A 53 5.41 -10.40 -0.74
N TYR A 54 5.65 -10.55 -2.05
CA TYR A 54 4.64 -10.24 -3.07
C TYR A 54 3.68 -11.41 -3.23
N ASP A 55 2.41 -11.17 -2.92
CA ASP A 55 1.32 -12.11 -3.18
C ASP A 55 0.03 -11.35 -3.49
N ILE A 56 -0.30 -11.25 -4.78
CA ILE A 56 -1.50 -10.54 -5.24
C ILE A 56 -2.79 -11.30 -4.93
N LEU A 57 -2.78 -12.64 -4.94
CA LEU A 57 -3.97 -13.43 -4.70
C LEU A 57 -4.35 -13.40 -3.22
N ALA A 58 -3.38 -13.55 -2.32
CA ALA A 58 -3.59 -13.34 -0.89
C ALA A 58 -4.06 -11.91 -0.60
N ALA A 59 -3.50 -10.92 -1.31
CA ALA A 59 -3.94 -9.54 -1.16
C ALA A 59 -5.37 -9.29 -1.61
N PHE A 60 -5.77 -9.85 -2.75
CA PHE A 60 -7.15 -9.74 -3.23
C PHE A 60 -8.16 -10.31 -2.23
N ARG A 61 -7.82 -11.40 -1.53
CA ARG A 61 -8.68 -11.98 -0.50
C ARG A 61 -8.98 -11.01 0.64
N TYR A 62 -8.00 -10.19 1.07
CA TYR A 62 -8.25 -9.21 2.13
C TYR A 62 -8.89 -7.93 1.60
N LEU A 63 -8.57 -7.52 0.36
CA LEU A 63 -9.26 -6.39 -0.28
C LEU A 63 -10.77 -6.66 -0.43
N ASP A 64 -11.17 -7.89 -0.76
CA ASP A 64 -12.58 -8.25 -0.89
C ASP A 64 -13.35 -8.17 0.44
N ARG A 65 -12.65 -8.35 1.57
CA ARG A 65 -13.17 -8.18 2.94
C ARG A 65 -13.19 -6.72 3.43
N GLY A 66 -12.73 -5.77 2.62
CA GLY A 66 -12.72 -4.36 3.02
C GLY A 66 -11.44 -3.89 3.71
N GLU A 67 -10.38 -4.70 3.69
CA GLU A 67 -9.13 -4.44 4.40
C GLU A 67 -8.14 -3.73 3.44
N TYR A 68 -8.10 -2.40 3.48
CA TYR A 68 -7.40 -1.56 2.48
C TYR A 68 -6.19 -0.78 3.03
N ARG A 69 -5.97 -0.80 4.35
CA ARG A 69 -5.05 0.13 5.01
C ARG A 69 -3.62 -0.38 4.98
N ALA A 70 -2.65 0.52 5.17
CA ALA A 70 -1.26 0.17 5.39
C ALA A 70 -1.10 -0.81 6.58
N SER A 71 -1.86 -0.61 7.66
CA SER A 71 -1.88 -1.56 8.79
C SER A 71 -2.35 -2.96 8.40
N ASP A 72 -3.24 -3.10 7.42
CA ASP A 72 -3.74 -4.41 6.97
C ASP A 72 -2.65 -5.17 6.21
N ALA A 73 -1.95 -4.50 5.28
CA ALA A 73 -0.80 -5.09 4.59
C ALA A 73 0.26 -5.58 5.59
N LEU A 74 0.52 -4.78 6.62
CA LEU A 74 1.46 -5.11 7.69
C LEU A 74 0.99 -6.30 8.54
N ARG A 75 -0.31 -6.37 8.88
CA ARG A 75 -0.91 -7.47 9.64
C ARG A 75 -0.90 -8.79 8.88
N HIS A 76 -1.16 -8.76 7.57
CA HIS A 76 -1.14 -9.95 6.72
C HIS A 76 0.27 -10.43 6.38
N GLY A 77 1.27 -9.54 6.42
CA GLY A 77 2.65 -9.90 6.11
C GLY A 77 2.90 -10.15 4.62
N VAL A 78 1.92 -9.86 3.74
CA VAL A 78 2.01 -9.98 2.28
C VAL A 78 1.22 -8.86 1.62
N ALA A 79 1.72 -8.37 0.49
CA ALA A 79 1.01 -7.33 -0.27
C ALA A 79 1.47 -7.25 -1.73
N PHE A 80 0.61 -6.69 -2.57
CA PHE A 80 0.94 -6.21 -3.91
C PHE A 80 1.15 -4.68 -3.91
N CYS A 81 1.35 -4.06 -5.08
CA CYS A 81 1.74 -2.65 -5.22
C CYS A 81 0.90 -1.68 -4.37
N MET A 82 -0.44 -1.83 -4.28
CA MET A 82 -1.29 -0.95 -3.47
C MET A 82 -0.91 -0.97 -1.98
N GLY A 83 -0.88 -2.18 -1.39
CA GLY A 83 -0.56 -2.35 0.02
C GLY A 83 0.87 -1.98 0.34
N LYS A 84 1.82 -2.32 -0.54
CA LYS A 84 3.24 -2.00 -0.36
C LYS A 84 3.53 -0.51 -0.45
N ALA A 85 2.98 0.19 -1.45
CA ALA A 85 3.15 1.64 -1.56
C ALA A 85 2.52 2.35 -0.35
N SER A 86 1.32 1.94 0.07
CA SER A 86 0.64 2.50 1.25
C SER A 86 1.44 2.26 2.53
N LEU A 87 1.96 1.05 2.72
CA LEU A 87 2.80 0.70 3.87
C LEU A 87 4.12 1.49 3.90
N PHE A 88 4.80 1.60 2.77
CA PHE A 88 6.02 2.42 2.66
C PHE A 88 5.74 3.86 3.10
N VAL A 89 4.71 4.48 2.54
CA VAL A 89 4.36 5.87 2.88
C VAL A 89 3.97 6.01 4.34
N ALA A 90 3.15 5.09 4.88
CA ALA A 90 2.72 5.14 6.28
C ALA A 90 3.90 5.02 7.26
N LEU A 91 4.86 4.11 6.98
CA LEU A 91 6.07 3.95 7.79
C LEU A 91 6.97 5.18 7.72
N CYS A 92 7.15 5.79 6.54
CA CYS A 92 7.91 7.04 6.40
C CYS A 92 7.27 8.18 7.21
N ARG A 93 5.95 8.36 7.09
CA ARG A 93 5.19 9.36 7.86
C ARG A 93 5.31 9.16 9.36
N ALA A 94 5.24 7.92 9.82
CA ALA A 94 5.34 7.56 11.23
C ALA A 94 6.70 7.92 11.87
N VAL A 95 7.76 8.08 11.06
CA VAL A 95 9.08 8.55 11.51
C VAL A 95 9.37 10.01 11.14
N GLY A 96 8.36 10.75 10.71
CA GLY A 96 8.47 12.18 10.42
C GLY A 96 9.06 12.52 9.06
N VAL A 97 9.16 11.55 8.13
CA VAL A 97 9.63 11.80 6.75
C VAL A 97 8.41 12.04 5.85
N PRO A 98 8.31 13.21 5.19
CA PRO A 98 7.21 13.46 4.27
C PRO A 98 7.22 12.47 3.11
N ALA A 99 6.11 11.78 2.90
CA ALA A 99 5.99 10.74 1.89
C ALA A 99 4.61 10.79 1.20
N ARG A 100 4.55 10.30 -0.04
CA ARG A 100 3.34 10.31 -0.88
C ARG A 100 3.31 9.13 -1.85
N ILE A 101 2.15 8.82 -2.40
CA ILE A 101 1.99 7.75 -3.39
C ILE A 101 2.25 8.35 -4.78
N ALA A 102 3.02 7.66 -5.61
CA ALA A 102 3.14 7.94 -7.03
C ALA A 102 2.54 6.79 -7.84
N PHE A 103 2.07 7.11 -9.05
CA PHE A 103 1.49 6.11 -9.96
C PHE A 103 2.15 6.14 -11.33
N GLN A 104 2.32 4.96 -11.92
CA GLN A 104 2.83 4.77 -13.27
C GLN A 104 1.94 3.80 -14.05
N THR A 105 1.90 3.96 -15.37
CA THR A 105 1.38 2.93 -16.28
C THR A 105 2.54 2.13 -16.82
N LEU A 106 2.52 0.81 -16.67
CA LEU A 106 3.61 -0.08 -17.08
C LEU A 106 3.23 -0.95 -18.27
N SER A 107 4.17 -1.15 -19.18
CA SER A 107 4.12 -2.26 -20.13
C SER A 107 4.70 -3.49 -19.46
N SER A 108 3.88 -4.50 -19.24
CA SER A 108 4.35 -5.81 -18.78
C SER A 108 3.49 -6.87 -19.48
N PRO A 109 3.85 -7.26 -20.72
CA PRO A 109 3.04 -8.18 -21.51
C PRO A 109 2.90 -9.53 -20.82
N ASP A 110 4.00 -10.02 -20.23
CA ASP A 110 4.05 -11.35 -19.63
C ASP A 110 3.54 -11.40 -18.19
N LYS A 111 3.58 -10.28 -17.44
CA LYS A 111 3.09 -10.20 -16.04
C LYS A 111 3.58 -11.34 -15.14
N GLU A 112 4.83 -11.75 -15.30
CA GLU A 112 5.41 -12.95 -14.67
C GLU A 112 5.49 -12.89 -13.14
N PHE A 113 5.32 -11.69 -12.57
CA PHE A 113 5.24 -11.46 -11.14
C PHE A 113 3.85 -11.75 -10.56
N LEU A 114 2.79 -11.80 -11.38
CA LEU A 114 1.46 -12.21 -10.93
C LEU A 114 1.41 -13.71 -10.66
N SER A 115 0.52 -14.13 -9.76
CA SER A 115 0.22 -15.55 -9.61
C SER A 115 -0.35 -16.11 -10.93
N PRO A 116 -0.14 -17.40 -11.25
CA PRO A 116 -0.66 -18.00 -12.47
C PRO A 116 -2.17 -17.77 -12.68
N GLU A 117 -2.95 -17.83 -11.59
CA GLU A 117 -4.40 -17.63 -11.56
C GLU A 117 -4.78 -16.20 -11.98
N VAL A 118 -4.17 -15.20 -11.34
CA VAL A 118 -4.44 -13.79 -11.70
C VAL A 118 -3.88 -13.46 -13.09
N ARG A 119 -2.75 -14.05 -13.47
CA ARG A 119 -2.15 -13.89 -14.80
C ARG A 119 -3.05 -14.44 -15.91
N ALA A 120 -3.73 -15.57 -15.69
CA ALA A 120 -4.66 -16.15 -16.67
C ALA A 120 -5.85 -15.23 -16.95
N LEU A 121 -6.28 -14.46 -15.95
CA LEU A 121 -7.38 -13.50 -16.08
C LEU A 121 -6.91 -12.16 -16.66
N TRP A 122 -5.96 -11.49 -15.99
CA TRP A 122 -5.48 -10.17 -16.42
C TRP A 122 -4.70 -10.25 -17.75
N GLY A 123 -3.89 -11.29 -17.90
CA GLY A 123 -3.05 -11.55 -19.07
C GLY A 123 -3.76 -12.29 -20.21
N GLY A 124 -5.04 -12.63 -20.07
CA GLY A 124 -5.82 -13.39 -21.07
C GLY A 124 -5.83 -12.77 -22.48
N ARG A 125 -5.63 -11.44 -22.58
CA ARG A 125 -5.20 -10.76 -23.80
C ARG A 125 -3.78 -10.24 -23.62
N SER A 126 -2.83 -10.82 -24.35
CA SER A 126 -1.43 -10.41 -24.33
C SER A 126 -1.30 -8.91 -24.64
N GLY A 127 -0.42 -8.22 -23.91
CA GLY A 127 -0.09 -6.81 -24.15
C GLY A 127 -0.89 -5.75 -23.39
N ARG A 128 -1.95 -6.10 -22.62
CA ARG A 128 -2.62 -5.10 -21.76
C ARG A 128 -1.61 -4.46 -20.77
N PRO A 129 -1.54 -3.13 -20.65
CA PRO A 129 -0.67 -2.49 -19.66
C PRO A 129 -1.21 -2.69 -18.23
N LEU A 130 -0.37 -2.41 -17.24
CA LEU A 130 -0.81 -2.17 -15.87
C LEU A 130 -1.16 -0.67 -15.78
N PRO A 131 -2.44 -0.28 -15.74
CA PRO A 131 -2.81 1.13 -15.88
C PRO A 131 -2.42 1.98 -14.67
N TRP A 132 -2.37 1.39 -13.47
CA TRP A 132 -2.19 2.08 -12.20
C TRP A 132 -1.23 1.35 -11.25
N HIS A 133 0.03 1.22 -11.64
CA HIS A 133 1.07 0.71 -10.74
C HIS A 133 1.40 1.76 -9.67
N SER A 134 1.29 1.41 -8.38
CA SER A 134 1.57 2.33 -7.27
C SER A 134 2.94 2.08 -6.65
N LEU A 135 3.65 3.15 -6.35
CA LEU A 135 4.95 3.17 -5.69
C LEU A 135 5.03 4.34 -4.68
N GLY A 136 6.08 4.36 -3.86
CA GLY A 136 6.29 5.41 -2.88
C GLY A 136 7.18 6.55 -3.39
N GLU A 137 6.96 7.76 -2.89
CA GLU A 137 7.91 8.86 -2.95
C GLU A 137 8.20 9.37 -1.53
N ALA A 138 9.48 9.57 -1.20
CA ALA A 138 9.91 10.22 0.05
C ALA A 138 10.61 11.55 -0.27
N TYR A 139 10.42 12.55 0.59
CA TYR A 139 11.06 13.85 0.44
C TYR A 139 12.41 13.85 1.18
N LEU A 140 13.51 13.84 0.42
CA LEU A 140 14.88 13.73 0.91
C LEU A 140 15.75 14.77 0.21
N GLY A 141 16.63 15.45 0.94
CA GLY A 141 17.58 16.41 0.32
C GLY A 141 16.90 17.47 -0.55
N ASN A 142 15.75 17.99 -0.11
CA ASN A 142 14.91 18.96 -0.82
C ASN A 142 14.29 18.48 -2.16
N ARG A 143 14.20 17.16 -2.38
CA ARG A 143 13.56 16.58 -3.57
C ARG A 143 12.71 15.36 -3.23
N TRP A 144 11.76 15.05 -4.10
CA TRP A 144 11.06 13.77 -4.07
C TRP A 144 11.94 12.69 -4.71
N VAL A 145 12.06 11.55 -4.06
CA VAL A 145 12.77 10.35 -4.55
C VAL A 145 11.77 9.22 -4.66
N LYS A 146 11.62 8.64 -5.86
CA LYS A 146 10.72 7.50 -6.13
C LYS A 146 11.36 6.20 -5.68
N LEU A 147 10.58 5.36 -5.01
CA LEU A 147 11.01 4.10 -4.44
C LEU A 147 9.96 3.03 -4.72
N ASP A 148 10.19 2.22 -5.76
CA ASP A 148 9.36 1.08 -6.05
C ASP A 148 9.78 -0.16 -5.25
N ALA A 149 9.03 -0.41 -4.17
CA ALA A 149 9.21 -1.53 -3.28
C ALA A 149 8.32 -2.74 -3.64
N THR A 150 7.70 -2.77 -4.82
CA THR A 150 6.63 -3.75 -5.11
C THR A 150 7.12 -5.20 -5.12
N ILE A 151 8.18 -5.49 -5.86
CA ILE A 151 8.68 -6.86 -6.04
C ILE A 151 9.83 -7.09 -5.06
N ASP A 152 9.74 -8.15 -4.26
CA ASP A 152 10.83 -8.49 -3.36
C ASP A 152 12.09 -8.91 -4.12
N ALA A 153 13.27 -8.70 -3.53
CA ALA A 153 14.54 -8.93 -4.21
C ALA A 153 14.69 -10.39 -4.71
N THR A 154 14.11 -11.35 -3.99
CA THR A 154 14.18 -12.77 -4.33
C THR A 154 13.33 -13.08 -5.56
N THR A 155 12.10 -12.57 -5.60
CA THR A 155 11.21 -12.69 -6.77
C THR A 155 11.79 -11.96 -7.98
N ALA A 156 12.30 -10.73 -7.80
CA ALA A 156 12.92 -9.95 -8.87
C ALA A 156 14.11 -10.70 -9.50
N ALA A 157 14.99 -11.28 -8.68
CA ALA A 157 16.12 -12.07 -9.15
C ALA A 157 15.68 -13.35 -9.87
N ARG A 158 14.69 -14.08 -9.32
CA ARG A 158 14.13 -15.30 -9.95
C ARG A 158 13.52 -15.02 -11.32
N LEU A 159 12.95 -13.84 -11.53
CA LEU A 159 12.39 -13.39 -12.81
C LEU A 159 13.45 -12.82 -13.78
N GLY A 160 14.75 -12.84 -13.42
CA GLY A 160 15.81 -12.27 -14.23
C GLY A 160 15.77 -10.73 -14.32
N LYS A 161 15.07 -10.08 -13.38
CA LYS A 161 14.87 -8.62 -13.34
C LYS A 161 15.35 -8.06 -11.99
N PRO A 162 16.61 -8.32 -11.56
CA PRO A 162 17.09 -7.85 -10.27
C PRO A 162 17.17 -6.32 -10.24
N TYR A 163 16.99 -5.75 -9.04
CA TYR A 163 17.32 -4.35 -8.78
C TYR A 163 18.79 -4.12 -9.09
N ARG A 164 19.08 -3.06 -9.85
CA ARG A 164 20.43 -2.77 -10.37
C ARG A 164 21.26 -1.86 -9.46
N ARG A 165 20.68 -1.38 -8.37
CA ARG A 165 21.31 -0.45 -7.44
C ARG A 165 20.70 -0.54 -6.07
N ASP A 166 21.52 -0.23 -5.08
CA ASP A 166 21.09 0.05 -3.73
C ASP A 166 20.56 1.48 -3.62
N PHE A 167 19.85 1.73 -2.53
CA PHE A 167 19.31 3.05 -2.23
C PHE A 167 20.41 3.98 -1.70
N ASP A 168 20.63 5.09 -2.40
CA ASP A 168 21.67 6.10 -2.09
C ASP A 168 21.08 7.41 -1.51
N GLY A 169 19.76 7.50 -1.36
CA GLY A 169 19.06 8.69 -0.86
C GLY A 169 18.82 9.79 -1.89
N VAL A 170 19.33 9.66 -3.12
CA VAL A 170 19.24 10.71 -4.15
C VAL A 170 18.69 10.23 -5.47
N THR A 171 18.88 8.95 -5.80
CA THR A 171 18.46 8.35 -7.05
C THR A 171 17.22 7.49 -6.85
N ASP A 172 16.28 7.64 -7.77
CA ASP A 172 15.06 6.82 -7.79
C ASP A 172 15.41 5.33 -7.92
N ILE A 173 14.65 4.50 -7.20
CA ILE A 173 14.61 3.06 -7.42
C ILE A 173 13.41 2.75 -8.32
N ALA A 174 13.70 2.45 -9.57
CA ALA A 174 12.70 2.20 -10.61
C ALA A 174 12.01 0.83 -10.44
N THR A 175 10.82 0.73 -11.02
CA THR A 175 10.08 -0.52 -11.22
C THR A 175 10.91 -1.56 -11.99
N VAL A 176 10.73 -2.83 -11.63
CA VAL A 176 11.37 -3.97 -12.29
C VAL A 176 10.38 -4.79 -13.12
N GLU A 177 9.07 -4.49 -13.02
CA GLU A 177 7.98 -5.22 -13.67
C GLU A 177 7.93 -5.01 -15.19
N GLY A 178 8.42 -3.86 -15.67
CA GLY A 178 8.54 -3.55 -17.09
C GLY A 178 8.70 -2.06 -17.40
N PRO A 179 8.77 -1.67 -18.69
CA PRO A 179 8.93 -0.27 -19.09
C PRO A 179 7.78 0.62 -18.62
N ILE A 180 8.12 1.82 -18.13
CA ILE A 180 7.15 2.87 -17.79
C ILE A 180 6.64 3.49 -19.09
N LEU A 181 5.35 3.37 -19.35
CA LEU A 181 4.67 4.01 -20.48
C LEU A 181 4.27 5.45 -20.16
N ARG A 182 3.93 5.73 -18.90
CA ARG A 182 3.41 7.04 -18.48
C ARG A 182 3.46 7.24 -16.97
N GLU A 183 3.74 8.47 -16.55
CA GLU A 183 3.52 8.95 -15.18
C GLU A 183 2.05 9.36 -14.98
N ASN A 184 1.42 8.86 -13.91
CA ASN A 184 0.03 9.18 -13.56
C ASN A 184 -0.08 10.13 -12.37
N GLY A 185 1.04 10.71 -11.92
CA GLY A 185 1.09 11.74 -10.88
C GLY A 185 1.32 11.19 -9.48
N SER A 186 1.43 12.11 -8.52
CA SER A 186 1.68 11.81 -7.11
C SER A 186 0.63 12.47 -6.21
N TYR A 187 0.23 11.76 -5.15
CA TYR A 187 -0.92 12.09 -4.32
C TYR A 187 -0.61 11.91 -2.84
N ALA A 188 -1.11 12.83 -2.00
CA ALA A 188 -0.94 12.76 -0.55
C ALA A 188 -1.74 11.59 0.09
N ASP A 189 -2.74 11.06 -0.59
CA ASP A 189 -3.44 9.84 -0.18
C ASP A 189 -3.56 8.90 -1.38
N TYR A 190 -3.91 7.64 -1.13
CA TYR A 190 -4.28 6.72 -2.19
C TYR A 190 -5.63 7.16 -2.80
N PRO A 191 -5.71 7.47 -4.10
CA PRO A 191 -6.96 7.92 -4.68
C PRO A 191 -8.07 6.87 -4.57
N ALA A 192 -9.21 7.25 -3.97
CA ALA A 192 -10.33 6.34 -3.72
C ALA A 192 -10.84 5.65 -4.98
N ASP A 193 -10.86 6.33 -6.13
CA ASP A 193 -11.26 5.74 -7.42
C ASP A 193 -10.36 4.56 -7.82
N VAL A 194 -9.05 4.66 -7.55
CA VAL A 194 -8.06 3.61 -7.86
C VAL A 194 -8.16 2.47 -6.83
N ALA A 195 -8.28 2.80 -5.54
CA ALA A 195 -8.48 1.80 -4.49
C ALA A 195 -9.77 0.97 -4.69
N GLN A 196 -10.89 1.64 -4.99
CA GLN A 196 -12.16 0.99 -5.29
C GLN A 196 -12.11 0.17 -6.58
N TRP A 197 -11.34 0.62 -7.57
CA TRP A 197 -11.07 -0.18 -8.76
C TRP A 197 -10.34 -1.47 -8.43
N TYR A 198 -9.27 -1.42 -7.62
CA TYR A 198 -8.59 -2.62 -7.15
C TYR A 198 -9.51 -3.56 -6.36
N ALA A 199 -10.41 -3.03 -5.53
CA ALA A 199 -11.41 -3.84 -4.84
C ALA A 199 -12.38 -4.55 -5.81
N ARG A 200 -12.80 -3.88 -6.89
CA ARG A 200 -13.62 -4.51 -7.94
C ARG A 200 -12.86 -5.59 -8.69
N VAL A 201 -11.60 -5.33 -9.05
CA VAL A 201 -10.71 -6.32 -9.68
C VAL A 201 -10.53 -7.54 -8.78
N ALA A 202 -10.24 -7.34 -7.49
CA ALA A 202 -10.09 -8.41 -6.52
C ALA A 202 -11.35 -9.29 -6.46
N ARG A 203 -12.53 -8.69 -6.31
CA ARG A 203 -13.81 -9.42 -6.27
C ARG A 203 -14.08 -10.18 -7.57
N ALA A 204 -13.85 -9.55 -8.72
CA ALA A 204 -14.05 -10.19 -10.02
C ALA A 204 -13.11 -11.39 -10.22
N VAL A 205 -11.84 -11.25 -9.83
CA VAL A 205 -10.86 -12.34 -9.90
C VAL A 205 -11.27 -13.48 -8.98
N LEU A 206 -11.58 -13.21 -7.71
CA LEU A 206 -11.96 -14.27 -6.77
C LEU A 206 -13.21 -15.02 -7.23
N ASN A 207 -14.25 -14.31 -7.70
CA ASN A 207 -15.44 -14.95 -8.26
C ASN A 207 -15.12 -15.82 -9.49
N ALA A 208 -14.21 -15.37 -10.36
CA ALA A 208 -13.79 -16.14 -11.54
C ALA A 208 -12.98 -17.39 -11.19
N LEU A 209 -12.31 -17.42 -10.04
CA LEU A 209 -11.59 -18.60 -9.55
C LEU A 209 -12.54 -19.64 -8.91
N GLU A 210 -13.74 -19.23 -8.51
CA GLU A 210 -14.76 -20.13 -7.95
C GLU A 210 -15.65 -20.76 -9.04
N SER A 211 -15.71 -20.18 -10.24
CA SER A 211 -16.55 -20.68 -11.34
C SER A 211 -15.96 -20.41 -12.72
N ASN A 212 -15.81 -21.48 -13.51
CA ASN A 212 -15.31 -21.43 -14.89
C ASN A 212 -16.18 -20.56 -15.82
N ASP A 213 -17.48 -20.43 -15.53
CA ASP A 213 -18.42 -19.64 -16.35
C ASP A 213 -18.09 -18.14 -16.32
N PHE A 214 -17.45 -17.67 -15.25
CA PHE A 214 -17.03 -16.28 -15.11
C PHE A 214 -15.60 -16.03 -15.61
N HIS A 215 -14.80 -17.08 -15.78
CA HIS A 215 -13.39 -16.94 -16.12
C HIS A 215 -13.20 -16.22 -17.47
N ALA A 216 -13.83 -16.71 -18.54
CA ALA A 216 -13.71 -16.09 -19.86
C ALA A 216 -14.24 -14.65 -19.86
N LYS A 217 -15.37 -14.41 -19.19
CA LYS A 217 -15.97 -13.08 -19.06
C LYS A 217 -15.02 -12.09 -18.38
N VAL A 218 -14.41 -12.47 -17.25
CA VAL A 218 -13.47 -11.61 -16.53
C VAL A 218 -12.17 -11.44 -17.32
N ALA A 219 -11.68 -12.48 -17.99
CA ALA A 219 -10.49 -12.38 -18.82
C ALA A 219 -10.68 -11.42 -20.02
N ASP A 220 -11.86 -11.38 -20.62
CA ASP A 220 -12.19 -10.52 -21.76
C ASP A 220 -12.69 -9.11 -21.39
N ASP A 221 -12.85 -8.80 -20.11
CA ASP A 221 -13.39 -7.51 -19.63
C ASP A 221 -12.39 -6.35 -19.72
N ASP A 222 -12.23 -5.76 -20.91
CA ASP A 222 -11.33 -4.62 -21.13
C ASP A 222 -11.66 -3.41 -20.25
N GLU A 223 -12.92 -3.20 -19.84
CA GLU A 223 -13.32 -2.09 -18.98
C GLU A 223 -12.82 -2.29 -17.55
N LEU A 224 -12.97 -3.51 -17.01
CA LEU A 224 -12.42 -3.89 -15.70
C LEU A 224 -10.91 -3.67 -15.68
N TRP A 225 -10.19 -4.08 -16.72
CA TRP A 225 -8.73 -4.02 -16.73
C TRP A 225 -8.14 -2.65 -17.08
N ALA A 226 -8.92 -1.73 -17.67
CA ALA A 226 -8.46 -0.39 -18.03
C ALA A 226 -8.27 0.54 -16.82
N GLY A 227 -9.02 0.31 -15.74
CA GLY A 227 -9.00 1.16 -14.55
C GLY A 227 -9.59 2.57 -14.78
N PRO A 228 -9.64 3.40 -13.72
CA PRO A 228 -10.23 4.73 -13.82
C PRO A 228 -9.40 5.65 -14.74
N ARG A 229 -10.07 6.55 -15.45
CA ARG A 229 -9.39 7.56 -16.29
C ARG A 229 -8.61 8.54 -15.41
N ARG A 230 -7.33 8.76 -15.74
CA ARG A 230 -6.43 9.65 -15.00
C ARG A 230 -7.00 11.06 -14.80
N GLU A 231 -7.61 11.64 -15.82
CA GLU A 231 -8.20 12.98 -15.76
C GLU A 231 -9.38 13.04 -14.78
N ALA A 232 -10.08 11.93 -14.54
CA ALA A 232 -11.13 11.85 -13.52
C ALA A 232 -10.50 11.75 -12.12
N VAL A 233 -9.47 10.91 -11.95
CA VAL A 233 -8.74 10.77 -10.68
C VAL A 233 -8.14 12.11 -10.26
N THR A 234 -7.40 12.78 -11.14
CA THR A 234 -6.76 14.07 -10.83
C THR A 234 -7.77 15.18 -10.51
N ARG A 235 -8.92 15.25 -11.20
CA ARG A 235 -9.94 16.27 -10.91
C ARG A 235 -10.61 16.10 -9.54
N ARG A 236 -10.76 14.85 -9.08
CA ARG A 236 -11.38 14.52 -7.79
C ARG A 236 -10.42 14.72 -6.62
N GLN A 237 -9.12 14.67 -6.89
CA GLN A 237 -8.05 15.07 -5.98
C GLN A 237 -7.98 16.61 -5.95
N LYS A 238 -9.05 17.28 -5.50
CA LYS A 238 -9.08 18.74 -5.38
C LYS A 238 -7.86 19.20 -4.57
N PRO A 239 -7.19 20.30 -4.95
CA PRO A 239 -6.31 20.98 -4.00
C PRO A 239 -7.20 21.41 -2.82
N VAL A 240 -6.72 21.19 -1.60
CA VAL A 240 -7.32 21.81 -0.42
C VAL A 240 -7.18 23.33 -0.61
N LEU A 241 -8.23 23.96 -1.11
CA LEU A 241 -8.29 25.40 -1.34
C LEU A 241 -8.28 26.12 0.01
N GLY A 242 -7.17 26.79 0.28
CA GLY A 242 -7.03 27.74 1.37
C GLY A 242 -6.38 29.03 0.89
N SER A 243 -7.12 29.88 0.16
CA SER A 243 -7.08 31.36 0.26
C SER A 243 -8.02 32.00 -0.77
N HIS A 244 -8.83 32.94 -0.30
CA HIS A 244 -9.95 33.58 -0.99
C HIS A 244 -9.62 34.34 -2.27
N SER A 245 -10.60 34.37 -3.19
CA SER A 245 -11.13 35.63 -3.72
C SER A 245 -12.59 35.47 -4.12
N SER A 246 -13.36 36.46 -3.68
CA SER A 246 -14.80 36.65 -3.80
C SER A 246 -15.31 36.67 -5.23
N LEU A 247 -16.45 36.00 -5.48
CA LEU A 247 -17.52 36.54 -6.32
C LEU A 247 -18.84 35.89 -5.92
N ALA A 248 -19.79 36.76 -5.60
CA ALA A 248 -21.13 36.45 -5.12
C ALA A 248 -21.94 35.67 -6.14
N TRP A 249 -22.72 34.70 -5.67
CA TRP A 249 -24.02 34.38 -6.25
C TRP A 249 -25.05 34.20 -5.13
N VAL A 250 -26.14 34.94 -5.30
CA VAL A 250 -27.26 35.17 -4.38
C VAL A 250 -28.38 34.16 -4.70
N ILE A 251 -28.95 33.55 -3.65
CA ILE A 251 -30.33 33.02 -3.43
C ILE A 251 -30.94 32.16 -4.56
N SER A 252 -31.32 30.89 -4.35
CA SER A 252 -32.54 30.39 -3.68
C SER A 252 -32.43 28.85 -3.77
N SER A 253 -32.82 28.01 -2.82
CA SER A 253 -34.16 27.89 -2.24
C SER A 253 -34.11 26.94 -1.05
N ALA A 254 -34.82 27.32 0.01
CA ALA A 254 -35.12 26.48 1.15
C ALA A 254 -36.19 25.44 0.79
N SER A 255 -36.01 24.19 1.22
CA SER A 255 -37.10 23.41 1.82
C SER A 255 -36.59 22.11 2.46
N ALA A 256 -36.75 22.06 3.78
CA ALA A 256 -37.15 20.92 4.58
C ALA A 256 -36.28 19.65 4.57
N TRP A 257 -35.63 19.38 5.70
CA TRP A 257 -35.88 18.14 6.45
C TRP A 257 -35.67 18.40 7.95
N ARG A 258 -36.77 18.66 8.67
CA ARG A 258 -36.85 18.56 10.13
C ARG A 258 -37.44 17.18 10.43
N GLY A 259 -36.68 16.33 11.12
CA GLY A 259 -37.16 15.06 11.65
C GLY A 259 -36.38 14.73 12.92
N ARG A 260 -37.07 14.76 14.06
CA ARG A 260 -36.53 14.73 15.42
C ARG A 260 -36.21 13.31 15.91
N ARG A 261 -35.13 13.25 16.72
CA ARG A 261 -34.95 12.55 18.01
C ARG A 261 -35.32 11.06 18.09
N ARG A 262 -34.38 10.25 18.61
CA ARG A 262 -34.48 9.83 20.02
C ARG A 262 -33.14 9.35 20.59
N TRP A 263 -32.82 9.89 21.75
CA TRP A 263 -31.83 9.41 22.70
C TRP A 263 -32.30 8.07 23.29
N LEU A 264 -31.36 7.13 23.45
CA LEU A 264 -31.45 6.08 24.45
C LEU A 264 -30.09 5.97 25.12
N ASP A 265 -30.01 6.61 26.29
CA ASP A 265 -29.14 6.19 27.39
C ASP A 265 -29.46 4.73 27.72
N VAL A 266 -28.43 3.88 27.74
CA VAL A 266 -28.46 2.66 28.54
C VAL A 266 -27.13 2.55 29.26
N ASP A 267 -27.11 3.19 30.41
CA ASP A 267 -26.12 3.02 31.45
C ASP A 267 -26.42 1.69 32.18
N ARG A 268 -25.61 0.66 31.96
CA ARG A 268 -25.51 -0.50 32.88
C ARG A 268 -24.06 -0.96 32.93
N GLY A 269 -23.41 -0.60 34.03
CA GLY A 269 -22.13 -1.12 34.41
C GLY A 269 -22.14 -2.64 34.61
N CYS A 270 -21.02 -3.26 34.27
CA CYS A 270 -20.60 -4.49 34.90
C CYS A 270 -19.08 -4.41 35.13
N ARG A 271 -18.71 -4.17 36.38
CA ARG A 271 -17.35 -4.34 36.90
C ARG A 271 -17.12 -5.84 37.10
N LEU A 272 -16.14 -6.41 36.42
CA LEU A 272 -15.45 -7.65 36.84
C LEU A 272 -13.97 -7.43 36.50
N GLN A 273 -13.22 -6.88 37.44
CA GLN A 273 -12.28 -7.59 38.30
C GLN A 273 -11.09 -8.22 37.55
N CYS A 274 -9.95 -7.53 37.69
CA CYS A 274 -8.62 -8.10 37.62
C CYS A 274 -8.52 -9.36 38.51
N SER A 275 -7.98 -10.43 37.96
CA SER A 275 -7.22 -11.40 38.74
C SER A 275 -5.89 -11.67 38.04
N VAL A 276 -4.86 -11.00 38.57
CA VAL A 276 -3.46 -11.34 38.40
C VAL A 276 -3.22 -12.67 39.09
N THR A 277 -2.82 -13.70 38.33
CA THR A 277 -2.03 -14.80 38.89
C THR A 277 -0.92 -15.17 37.92
N GLY A 278 0.28 -14.66 38.22
CA GLY A 278 1.50 -15.15 37.61
C GLY A 278 1.86 -16.54 38.12
N ARG A 279 2.36 -17.39 37.24
CA ARG A 279 3.37 -18.40 37.58
C ARG A 279 4.38 -18.51 36.45
N ARG A 280 5.53 -17.88 36.67
CA ARG A 280 6.80 -18.23 36.03
C ARG A 280 7.24 -19.61 36.55
N ARG A 281 7.68 -20.51 35.67
CA ARG A 281 8.71 -21.51 35.97
C ARG A 281 9.62 -21.72 34.75
N PRO A 282 10.92 -22.04 34.96
CA PRO A 282 11.98 -21.75 33.98
C PRO A 282 12.51 -22.98 33.19
N LEU A 283 13.11 -22.65 32.04
CA LEU A 283 14.26 -23.24 31.34
C LEU A 283 14.50 -24.76 31.38
N ARG A 284 14.52 -25.39 30.19
CA ARG A 284 15.56 -26.37 29.84
C ARG A 284 16.10 -26.13 28.43
N ARG A 285 17.38 -25.73 28.37
CA ARG A 285 18.26 -25.89 27.21
C ARG A 285 18.47 -27.38 26.97
N ILE A 286 18.24 -27.86 25.75
CA ILE A 286 18.80 -29.13 25.27
C ILE A 286 19.76 -28.81 24.14
N GLY A 287 20.99 -29.27 24.31
CA GLY A 287 22.15 -28.89 23.52
C GLY A 287 22.19 -29.49 22.13
N ARG A 288 22.92 -28.76 21.28
CA ARG A 288 23.45 -29.21 19.99
C ARG A 288 24.16 -30.56 20.13
N ARG A 289 23.80 -31.56 19.34
CA ARG A 289 24.72 -32.62 18.90
C ARG A 289 25.01 -32.46 17.42
N ARG A 290 26.23 -31.97 17.14
CA ARG A 290 26.91 -32.17 15.85
C ARG A 290 27.14 -33.67 15.68
N ASN A 291 26.78 -34.23 14.52
CA ASN A 291 27.30 -35.52 14.10
C ASN A 291 28.13 -35.31 12.82
N ARG A 292 29.46 -35.29 12.98
CA ARG A 292 30.44 -35.48 11.91
C ARG A 292 30.93 -36.93 12.03
N LYS A 293 30.68 -37.76 11.01
CA LYS A 293 31.49 -38.94 10.63
C LYS A 293 31.49 -38.95 9.10
N ARG A 294 32.62 -38.61 8.48
CA ARG A 294 33.77 -39.46 8.10
C ARG A 294 33.49 -40.31 6.85
N LEU A 295 34.04 -39.79 5.74
CA LEU A 295 34.83 -40.43 4.68
C LEU A 295 35.05 -41.96 4.71
N ARG A 296 35.03 -42.50 3.49
CA ARG A 296 35.42 -43.81 2.89
C ARG A 296 34.16 -44.36 2.20
N SER A 297 34.10 -44.51 0.88
CA SER A 297 35.09 -44.81 -0.17
C SER A 297 34.58 -44.26 -1.50
#